data_AF-A2DJ49-F1
#
_entry.id   AF-A2DJ49-F1
#
_cell.length_a   1.000
_cell.length_b   1.000
_cell.length_c   1.000
_cell.angle_alpha   90.00
_cell.angle_beta   90.00
_cell.angle_gamma   90.00
#
_symmetry.space_group_name_H-M   'P 1'
#
loop_
_entity.id
_entity.type
_entity.pdbx_description
1 polymer ?
#
loop_
_entity_poly.entity_id
_entity_poly.type
_entity_poly.pdbx_seq_one_letter_code
_entity_poly.pdbx_strand_id
1 'polypeptide(L)'
;MIKGGYGGGGSAFNYYGSDNNYGSGSGGGQTAVKFDSNDLWHRVIVAGAGGGSDNYYYIDTYRKGDDGSGGSGGGFTTQGFWVDGVLNSEKIANSIFGFTFGSGESAQENGSKNKNGVSAGIGGYDRPGAGSGWFGGFAGHNGNAGSGGGSSWAVSKNAIIPQGNITATDSFYNLNDSRPYSFSLDDGYLFSDVKTYPGIWEGNGRLIITILDSIIYPSCVSINCSHFSYFLLFILFFETHS
;
A
#
# COMPACT_ATOMS: atom_id res chain seq x y z
N MET A 1 18.25 11.30 6.67
CA MET A 1 17.12 10.37 6.48
C MET A 1 17.25 9.70 5.14
N ILE A 2 16.97 8.40 5.10
CA ILE A 2 16.88 7.61 3.88
C ILE A 2 15.45 7.72 3.37
N LYS A 3 15.29 8.17 2.12
CA LYS A 3 13.95 8.34 1.54
C LYS A 3 13.23 6.99 1.49
N GLY A 4 11.94 7.01 1.80
CA GLY A 4 11.08 5.87 1.58
C GLY A 4 10.98 5.49 0.10
N GLY A 5 10.43 4.32 -0.14
CA GLY A 5 10.08 3.85 -1.47
C GLY A 5 9.07 4.77 -2.16
N TYR A 6 8.82 4.47 -3.44
CA TYR A 6 7.91 5.23 -4.29
C TYR A 6 6.48 5.34 -3.70
N GLY A 7 5.75 6.39 -4.07
CA GLY A 7 4.31 6.51 -3.80
C GLY A 7 3.93 7.03 -2.40
N GLY A 8 4.79 7.81 -1.74
CA GLY A 8 4.46 8.44 -0.46
C GLY A 8 4.79 7.59 0.77
N GLY A 9 5.66 6.59 0.63
CA GLY A 9 6.20 5.86 1.76
C GLY A 9 7.01 6.73 2.72
N GLY A 10 6.99 6.36 4.00
CA GLY A 10 7.73 7.06 5.04
C GLY A 10 9.24 6.91 4.86
N SER A 11 9.99 7.95 5.22
CA SER A 11 11.46 7.91 5.25
C SER A 11 11.98 7.23 6.52
N ALA A 12 13.10 6.53 6.41
CA ALA A 12 13.83 5.98 7.53
C ALA A 12 14.91 6.94 8.04
N PHE A 13 15.35 6.71 9.26
CA PHE A 13 16.54 7.33 9.82
C PHE A 13 17.51 6.22 10.22
N ASN A 14 18.77 6.34 9.80
CA ASN A 14 19.79 5.39 10.22
C ASN A 14 20.80 6.10 11.11
N TYR A 15 21.24 5.41 12.16
CA TYR A 15 22.30 5.88 13.04
C TYR A 15 23.67 5.59 12.44
N TYR A 16 24.58 6.56 12.54
CA TYR A 16 25.96 6.47 12.05
C TYR A 16 26.90 6.73 13.23
N GLY A 17 27.33 5.66 13.91
CA GLY A 17 28.20 5.77 15.08
C GLY A 17 29.68 5.97 14.72
N SER A 18 30.10 5.44 13.57
CA SER A 18 31.43 5.64 12.97
C SER A 18 31.42 5.18 11.51
N ASP A 19 32.50 5.41 10.76
CA ASP A 19 32.65 4.99 9.35
C ASP A 19 32.64 3.46 9.14
N ASN A 20 32.58 2.66 10.19
CA ASN A 20 32.46 1.20 10.13
C ASN A 20 31.29 0.68 10.98
N ASN A 21 30.48 1.57 11.57
CA ASN A 21 29.33 1.22 12.40
C ASN A 21 28.12 2.00 11.92
N TYR A 22 27.40 1.37 10.99
CA TYR A 22 26.25 1.91 10.31
C TYR A 22 25.03 1.10 10.67
N GLY A 23 24.00 1.81 11.08
CA GLY A 23 22.69 1.25 11.24
C GLY A 23 21.97 1.06 9.91
N SER A 24 20.96 0.17 9.90
CA SER A 24 20.26 -0.26 8.69
C SER A 24 18.75 -0.14 8.85
N GLY A 25 18.19 0.96 8.35
CA GLY A 25 16.76 1.18 8.22
C GLY A 25 16.33 1.38 6.77
N SER A 26 15.10 0.97 6.47
CA SER A 26 14.43 1.19 5.19
C SER A 26 13.09 1.89 5.40
N GLY A 27 12.69 2.70 4.42
CA GLY A 27 11.36 3.26 4.38
C GLY A 27 10.40 2.41 3.57
N GLY A 28 9.11 2.47 3.90
CA GLY A 28 8.05 1.77 3.18
C GLY A 28 7.76 2.38 1.81
N GLY A 29 6.80 1.81 1.08
CA GLY A 29 6.43 2.28 -0.26
C GLY A 29 5.00 1.90 -0.63
N GLN A 30 4.58 2.31 -1.84
CA GLN A 30 3.27 2.03 -2.41
C GLN A 30 3.35 1.76 -3.92
N THR A 31 2.44 0.90 -4.40
CA THR A 31 2.00 0.83 -5.80
C THR A 31 0.53 1.25 -5.90
N ALA A 32 0.18 1.98 -6.97
CA ALA A 32 -1.22 2.32 -7.26
C ALA A 32 -1.52 2.39 -8.75
N VAL A 33 -2.78 2.09 -9.08
CA VAL A 33 -3.41 2.39 -10.37
C VAL A 33 -4.28 3.64 -10.19
N LYS A 34 -4.25 4.53 -11.18
CA LYS A 34 -5.01 5.78 -11.18
C LYS A 34 -5.72 5.97 -12.50
N PHE A 35 -6.95 6.47 -12.45
CA PHE A 35 -7.73 6.86 -13.64
C PHE A 35 -7.90 8.38 -13.66
N ASP A 36 -8.21 8.96 -14.82
CA ASP A 36 -8.46 10.40 -15.07
C ASP A 36 -7.30 11.38 -14.75
N SER A 37 -6.69 11.31 -13.57
CA SER A 37 -5.59 12.18 -13.14
C SER A 37 -4.51 11.41 -12.37
N ASN A 38 -3.24 11.80 -12.55
CA ASN A 38 -2.12 11.21 -11.82
C ASN A 38 -1.91 11.89 -10.45
N ASP A 39 -2.92 11.82 -9.58
CA ASP A 39 -2.86 12.40 -8.23
C ASP A 39 -3.24 11.38 -7.13
N LEU A 40 -3.42 11.87 -5.90
CA LEU A 40 -3.78 11.07 -4.74
C LEU A 40 -5.25 10.62 -4.75
N TRP A 41 -6.12 11.48 -5.29
CA TRP A 41 -7.58 11.43 -5.22
C TRP A 41 -8.20 10.53 -6.27
N HIS A 42 -7.43 10.15 -7.29
CA HIS A 42 -7.90 9.28 -8.36
C HIS A 42 -7.27 7.88 -8.34
N ARG A 43 -6.78 7.42 -7.18
CA ARG A 43 -6.20 6.07 -7.01
C ARG A 43 -7.29 5.01 -6.94
N VAL A 44 -7.45 4.20 -7.97
CA VAL A 44 -8.51 3.18 -8.05
C VAL A 44 -8.11 1.81 -7.50
N ILE A 45 -6.81 1.53 -7.43
CA ILE A 45 -6.22 0.38 -6.73
C ILE A 45 -4.97 0.86 -6.01
N VAL A 46 -4.75 0.43 -4.78
CA VAL A 46 -3.56 0.75 -3.98
C VAL A 46 -3.15 -0.45 -3.12
N ALA A 47 -1.84 -0.64 -2.98
CA ALA A 47 -1.23 -1.45 -1.94
C ALA A 47 0.12 -0.84 -1.52
N GLY A 48 0.53 -0.97 -0.26
CA GLY A 48 1.86 -0.54 0.14
C GLY A 48 2.36 -1.18 1.43
N ALA A 49 3.67 -1.40 1.49
CA ALA A 49 4.34 -2.19 2.53
C ALA A 49 5.27 -1.32 3.37
N GLY A 50 5.41 -1.68 4.65
CA GLY A 50 6.28 -1.00 5.61
C GLY A 50 7.75 -1.37 5.44
N GLY A 51 8.63 -0.48 5.88
CA GLY A 51 10.06 -0.74 6.01
C GLY A 51 10.39 -1.44 7.33
N GLY A 52 11.56 -2.08 7.35
CA GLY A 52 12.18 -2.62 8.57
C GLY A 52 13.45 -1.85 8.93
N SER A 53 13.88 -1.99 10.18
CA SER A 53 15.22 -1.64 10.61
C SER A 53 15.82 -2.74 11.45
N ASP A 54 17.13 -2.85 11.38
CA ASP A 54 17.99 -3.75 12.12
C ASP A 54 19.14 -2.89 12.65
N ASN A 55 19.48 -3.06 13.92
CA ASN A 55 20.60 -2.38 14.53
C ASN A 55 21.78 -3.39 14.67
N TYR A 56 23.01 -2.92 14.50
CA TYR A 56 24.17 -3.81 14.68
C TYR A 56 24.42 -4.08 16.18
N TYR A 57 24.08 -5.29 16.64
CA TYR A 57 24.49 -5.78 17.95
C TYR A 57 25.25 -7.11 17.91
N TYR A 58 26.53 -7.08 18.30
CA TYR A 58 27.48 -8.19 18.13
C TYR A 58 27.18 -9.47 18.94
N ILE A 59 26.21 -9.45 19.85
CA ILE A 59 25.78 -10.62 20.65
C ILE A 59 24.39 -11.12 20.21
N ASP A 60 23.76 -10.52 19.20
CA ASP A 60 22.39 -10.89 18.88
C ASP A 60 22.25 -12.28 18.24
N THR A 61 21.11 -12.92 18.52
CA THR A 61 20.74 -14.25 18.01
C THR A 61 19.37 -14.15 17.33
N TYR A 62 19.25 -14.72 16.12
CA TYR A 62 18.03 -14.74 15.32
C TYR A 62 16.73 -14.92 16.12
N ARG A 63 15.77 -14.01 15.89
CA ARG A 63 14.47 -13.83 16.57
C ARG A 63 14.56 -13.37 18.04
N LYS A 64 15.51 -12.50 18.37
CA LYS A 64 15.61 -11.86 19.68
C LYS A 64 15.62 -10.34 19.57
N GLY A 65 16.56 -9.69 20.26
CA GLY A 65 16.45 -8.28 20.63
C GLY A 65 16.60 -7.34 19.45
N ASP A 66 17.12 -7.79 18.31
CA ASP A 66 17.38 -6.93 17.15
C ASP A 66 16.58 -7.26 15.89
N ASP A 67 15.63 -8.18 15.96
CA ASP A 67 14.86 -8.59 14.77
C ASP A 67 13.62 -7.73 14.51
N GLY A 68 13.84 -6.43 14.31
CA GLY A 68 12.82 -5.49 13.84
C GLY A 68 12.39 -5.80 12.40
N SER A 69 11.12 -6.14 12.18
CA SER A 69 10.60 -6.37 10.83
C SER A 69 9.35 -5.56 10.52
N GLY A 70 9.34 -4.98 9.31
CA GLY A 70 8.23 -4.20 8.79
C GLY A 70 6.99 -5.05 8.56
N GLY A 71 5.84 -4.44 8.82
CA GLY A 71 4.54 -4.95 8.46
C GLY A 71 4.37 -5.09 6.97
N SER A 72 3.86 -6.23 6.55
CA SER A 72 3.46 -6.39 5.17
C SER A 72 2.26 -5.50 4.82
N GLY A 73 2.33 -4.94 3.63
CA GLY A 73 1.17 -4.41 2.92
C GLY A 73 0.33 -5.53 2.29
N GLY A 74 -0.74 -5.18 1.60
CA GLY A 74 -1.45 -6.09 0.70
C GLY A 74 -2.85 -6.53 1.12
N GLY A 75 -3.29 -6.25 2.36
CA GLY A 75 -4.64 -6.55 2.84
C GLY A 75 -5.52 -5.30 3.01
N PHE A 76 -6.85 -5.45 2.95
CA PHE A 76 -7.81 -4.41 3.34
C PHE A 76 -7.58 -3.90 4.77
N THR A 77 -7.11 -4.81 5.63
CA THR A 77 -6.51 -4.53 6.94
C THR A 77 -5.07 -5.02 6.86
N THR A 78 -4.11 -4.17 7.22
CA THR A 78 -2.68 -4.48 7.06
C THR A 78 -2.14 -5.36 8.19
N GLN A 79 -0.85 -5.66 8.13
CA GLN A 79 -0.11 -6.10 9.29
C GLN A 79 0.54 -4.90 9.99
N GLY A 80 0.56 -4.97 11.32
CA GLY A 80 1.39 -4.09 12.13
C GLY A 80 2.87 -4.46 12.00
N PHE A 81 3.70 -4.25 13.01
CA PHE A 81 5.14 -4.43 12.90
C PHE A 81 5.71 -5.19 14.08
N TRP A 82 6.90 -5.75 13.92
CA TRP A 82 7.57 -6.47 15.00
C TRP A 82 8.56 -5.56 15.71
N VAL A 83 8.63 -5.71 17.03
CA VAL A 83 9.63 -5.09 17.91
C VAL A 83 10.20 -6.20 18.77
N ASP A 84 11.50 -6.40 18.76
CA ASP A 84 12.18 -7.44 19.55
C ASP A 84 11.52 -8.83 19.38
N GLY A 85 11.12 -9.16 18.15
CA GLY A 85 10.41 -10.41 17.82
C GLY A 85 8.92 -10.48 18.22
N VAL A 86 8.36 -9.43 18.84
CA VAL A 86 6.95 -9.36 19.25
C VAL A 86 6.13 -8.52 18.26
N LEU A 87 5.05 -9.10 17.74
CA LEU A 87 4.14 -8.39 16.84
C LEU A 87 3.31 -7.34 17.59
N ASN A 88 3.42 -6.09 17.16
CA ASN A 88 2.52 -5.00 17.53
C ASN A 88 1.41 -4.87 16.49
N SER A 89 0.16 -5.13 16.88
CA SER A 89 -1.02 -5.12 16.02
C SER A 89 -2.06 -4.06 16.41
N GLU A 90 -1.73 -3.10 17.28
CA GLU A 90 -2.71 -2.13 17.78
C GLU A 90 -3.00 -1.00 16.79
N LYS A 91 -2.05 -0.73 15.87
CA LYS A 91 -2.07 0.45 14.99
C LYS A 91 -2.04 0.03 13.52
N ILE A 92 -3.04 -0.77 13.13
CA ILE A 92 -3.12 -1.36 11.79
C ILE A 92 -3.94 -0.46 10.86
N ALA A 93 -3.38 -0.15 9.69
CA ALA A 93 -4.09 0.63 8.67
C ALA A 93 -5.21 -0.20 8.01
N ASN A 94 -6.32 0.46 7.69
CA ASN A 94 -7.46 -0.12 6.98
C ASN A 94 -8.18 0.93 6.10
N SER A 95 -9.42 0.68 5.68
CA SER A 95 -10.19 1.56 4.79
C SER A 95 -10.55 2.93 5.39
N ILE A 96 -10.51 3.10 6.71
CA ILE A 96 -10.93 4.34 7.40
C ILE A 96 -9.95 4.80 8.49
N PHE A 97 -8.88 4.04 8.73
CA PHE A 97 -7.94 4.29 9.81
C PHE A 97 -6.50 4.02 9.35
N GLY A 98 -5.57 4.81 9.87
CA GLY A 98 -4.14 4.70 9.64
C GLY A 98 -3.46 6.03 9.95
N PHE A 99 -2.22 6.18 9.51
CA PHE A 99 -1.44 7.40 9.72
C PHE A 99 -2.06 8.60 9.00
N THR A 100 -2.27 8.49 7.70
CA THR A 100 -2.97 9.51 6.91
C THR A 100 -3.41 8.93 5.58
N PHE A 101 -4.29 9.64 4.89
CA PHE A 101 -4.70 9.26 3.55
C PHE A 101 -3.51 9.36 2.60
N GLY A 102 -3.07 8.22 2.06
CA GLY A 102 -2.10 8.16 0.97
C GLY A 102 -0.62 8.35 1.25
N SER A 103 -0.22 8.48 2.52
CA SER A 103 1.19 8.52 2.90
C SER A 103 1.46 7.62 4.09
N GLY A 104 2.62 6.98 4.10
CA GLY A 104 3.16 6.29 5.28
C GLY A 104 3.93 7.26 6.17
N GLU A 105 3.97 6.99 7.46
CA GLU A 105 4.71 7.81 8.42
C GLU A 105 6.23 7.68 8.29
N SER A 106 6.94 8.81 8.24
CA SER A 106 8.41 8.83 8.35
C SER A 106 8.88 8.68 9.80
N ALA A 107 10.08 8.14 9.99
CA ALA A 107 10.77 8.13 11.27
C ALA A 107 10.87 9.55 11.87
N GLN A 108 10.60 9.67 13.16
CA GLN A 108 10.66 10.94 13.91
C GLN A 108 11.37 10.73 15.25
N GLU A 109 12.05 11.76 15.73
CA GLU A 109 12.86 11.71 16.97
C GLU A 109 12.01 11.44 18.23
N ASN A 110 10.88 12.11 18.37
CA ASN A 110 10.08 12.08 19.59
C ASN A 110 8.81 11.21 19.47
N GLY A 111 8.67 10.46 18.37
CA GLY A 111 7.47 9.69 18.06
C GLY A 111 6.52 10.40 17.10
N SER A 112 5.32 9.84 16.96
CA SER A 112 4.32 10.27 15.99
C SER A 112 3.69 11.60 16.36
N LYS A 113 3.53 12.49 15.37
CA LYS A 113 2.68 13.68 15.46
C LYS A 113 1.19 13.36 15.31
N ASN A 114 0.85 12.19 14.76
CA ASN A 114 -0.53 11.74 14.73
C ASN A 114 -0.90 11.18 16.11
N LYS A 115 -1.99 11.69 16.70
CA LYS A 115 -2.51 11.25 18.01
C LYS A 115 -2.75 9.74 18.14
N ASN A 116 -2.96 9.04 17.03
CA ASN A 116 -3.20 7.60 16.98
C ASN A 116 -1.90 6.79 16.81
N GLY A 117 -0.78 7.44 16.48
CA GLY A 117 0.50 6.80 16.20
C GLY A 117 1.27 6.36 17.44
N VAL A 118 2.50 5.87 17.23
CA VAL A 118 3.39 5.49 18.33
C VAL A 118 3.95 6.76 18.96
N SER A 119 3.58 7.04 20.21
CA SER A 119 3.80 8.34 20.86
C SER A 119 5.17 8.51 21.52
N ALA A 120 5.94 7.44 21.66
CA ALA A 120 7.27 7.48 22.26
C ALA A 120 8.32 7.01 21.25
N GLY A 121 9.30 7.88 20.97
CA GLY A 121 10.53 7.48 20.30
C GLY A 121 11.43 6.72 21.29
N ILE A 122 11.64 5.42 21.08
CA ILE A 122 12.43 4.56 21.99
C ILE A 122 13.75 4.16 21.33
N GLY A 123 14.80 4.03 22.13
CA GLY A 123 15.98 3.28 21.74
C GLY A 123 16.88 3.92 20.70
N GLY A 124 17.01 5.27 20.63
CA GLY A 124 18.13 6.06 20.08
C GLY A 124 18.72 5.80 18.67
N TYR A 125 18.38 4.69 18.03
CA TYR A 125 19.05 4.08 16.88
C TYR A 125 18.12 4.06 15.66
N ASP A 126 18.40 3.20 14.69
CA ASP A 126 17.71 3.10 13.41
C ASP A 126 16.19 3.09 13.52
N ARG A 127 15.50 3.85 12.68
CA ARG A 127 14.05 3.92 12.69
C ARG A 127 13.51 3.75 11.28
N PRO A 128 12.58 2.82 11.07
CA PRO A 128 12.00 2.59 9.76
C PRO A 128 10.93 3.63 9.44
N GLY A 129 10.70 3.82 8.14
CA GLY A 129 9.53 4.54 7.64
C GLY A 129 8.42 3.57 7.24
N ALA A 130 7.17 3.93 7.49
CA ALA A 130 6.00 3.11 7.25
C ALA A 130 5.55 3.05 5.79
N GLY A 131 4.71 2.06 5.49
CA GLY A 131 4.14 1.86 4.16
C GLY A 131 3.06 2.88 3.87
N SER A 132 3.03 3.38 2.63
CA SER A 132 1.86 4.10 2.14
C SER A 132 0.74 3.11 1.77
N GLY A 133 -0.44 3.60 1.48
CA GLY A 133 -1.62 2.79 1.22
C GLY A 133 -2.83 3.66 0.88
N TRP A 134 -4.02 3.09 0.96
CA TRP A 134 -5.24 3.90 1.02
C TRP A 134 -5.15 4.82 2.24
N PHE A 135 -4.98 4.22 3.42
CA PHE A 135 -4.36 4.86 4.57
C PHE A 135 -2.98 4.24 4.79
N GLY A 136 -1.97 5.06 5.05
CA GLY A 136 -0.63 4.55 5.36
C GLY A 136 -0.51 3.97 6.76
N GLY A 137 0.51 3.15 6.94
CA GLY A 137 0.89 2.60 8.24
C GLY A 137 1.59 3.62 9.13
N PHE A 138 1.71 3.26 10.41
CA PHE A 138 2.46 4.02 11.40
C PHE A 138 3.90 3.53 11.50
N ALA A 139 4.83 4.44 11.77
CA ALA A 139 6.22 4.08 12.04
C ALA A 139 6.33 3.56 13.48
N GLY A 140 7.19 2.55 13.69
CA GLY A 140 7.40 1.97 15.01
C GLY A 140 8.11 2.90 15.99
N HIS A 141 8.86 3.90 15.46
CA HIS A 141 9.64 4.87 16.22
C HIS A 141 10.53 4.26 17.32
N ASN A 142 11.01 3.03 17.09
CA ASN A 142 11.88 2.31 17.99
C ASN A 142 13.08 1.77 17.20
N GLY A 143 14.28 1.84 17.79
CA GLY A 143 15.56 1.35 17.26
C GLY A 143 15.51 -0.05 16.63
N ASN A 144 14.71 -0.94 17.23
CA ASN A 144 14.67 -2.37 16.93
C ASN A 144 13.29 -2.79 16.42
N ALA A 145 12.50 -1.81 15.97
CA ALA A 145 11.16 -2.03 15.46
C ALA A 145 11.13 -1.96 13.95
N GLY A 146 10.19 -2.69 13.35
CA GLY A 146 9.71 -2.36 12.02
C GLY A 146 8.71 -1.20 12.00
N SER A 147 8.05 -1.03 10.86
CA SER A 147 6.95 -0.09 10.67
C SER A 147 5.74 -0.78 10.06
N GLY A 148 4.53 -0.28 10.32
CA GLY A 148 3.31 -0.87 9.79
C GLY A 148 3.20 -0.73 8.26
N GLY A 149 2.55 -1.71 7.63
CA GLY A 149 2.14 -1.62 6.23
C GLY A 149 0.98 -0.64 6.04
N GLY A 150 0.81 -0.11 4.83
CA GLY A 150 -0.36 0.71 4.48
C GLY A 150 -1.45 -0.10 3.78
N SER A 151 -2.70 0.30 3.99
CA SER A 151 -3.86 -0.51 3.60
C SER A 151 -3.97 -0.66 2.11
N SER A 152 -4.30 -1.88 1.69
CA SER A 152 -4.67 -2.14 0.32
C SER A 152 -6.14 -1.86 0.13
N TRP A 153 -6.48 -1.39 -1.06
CA TRP A 153 -7.83 -0.93 -1.34
C TRP A 153 -8.04 -0.90 -2.85
N ALA A 154 -9.29 -1.11 -3.27
CA ALA A 154 -9.72 -0.96 -4.64
C ALA A 154 -11.13 -0.37 -4.65
N VAL A 155 -11.47 0.37 -5.70
CA VAL A 155 -12.84 0.85 -5.92
C VAL A 155 -13.70 -0.35 -6.32
N SER A 156 -14.36 -0.96 -5.34
CA SER A 156 -15.25 -2.12 -5.52
C SER A 156 -16.61 -1.83 -4.91
N LYS A 157 -17.62 -2.63 -5.25
CA LYS A 157 -19.00 -2.43 -4.77
C LYS A 157 -19.14 -2.41 -3.24
N ASN A 158 -18.21 -3.05 -2.54
CA ASN A 158 -18.13 -3.12 -1.08
C ASN A 158 -17.03 -2.23 -0.48
N ALA A 159 -16.42 -1.35 -1.28
CA ALA A 159 -15.37 -0.47 -0.80
C ALA A 159 -15.96 0.56 0.19
N ILE A 160 -15.27 0.74 1.30
CA ILE A 160 -15.60 1.79 2.27
C ILE A 160 -14.84 3.05 1.84
N ILE A 161 -15.58 4.04 1.36
CA ILE A 161 -15.07 5.37 0.99
C ILE A 161 -15.51 6.35 2.08
N PRO A 162 -14.57 7.02 2.80
CA PRO A 162 -14.91 8.06 3.75
C PRO A 162 -15.75 9.16 3.08
N GLN A 163 -16.83 9.57 3.73
CA GLN A 163 -17.72 10.61 3.21
C GLN A 163 -17.18 12.00 3.49
N GLY A 164 -17.40 12.94 2.57
CA GLY A 164 -16.95 14.33 2.69
C GLY A 164 -15.45 14.48 2.48
N ASN A 165 -14.85 15.51 3.09
CA ASN A 165 -13.42 15.77 2.93
C ASN A 165 -12.58 14.75 3.69
N ILE A 166 -11.63 14.14 2.98
CA ILE A 166 -10.58 13.32 3.58
C ILE A 166 -9.36 14.21 3.74
N THR A 167 -8.72 14.19 4.91
CA THR A 167 -7.48 14.95 5.12
C THR A 167 -6.28 14.10 4.72
N ALA A 168 -5.44 14.65 3.85
CA ALA A 168 -4.16 14.10 3.46
C ALA A 168 -3.03 14.95 4.06
N THR A 169 -2.11 14.27 4.75
CA THR A 169 -0.87 14.87 5.25
C THR A 169 0.32 14.23 4.55
N ASP A 170 1.46 14.92 4.57
CA ASP A 170 2.73 14.32 4.15
C ASP A 170 3.21 13.27 5.18
N SER A 171 4.32 12.61 4.86
CA SER A 171 4.90 11.59 5.74
C SER A 171 5.43 12.13 7.08
N PHE A 172 5.54 13.46 7.25
CA PHE A 172 5.90 14.13 8.50
C PHE A 172 4.71 14.77 9.21
N TYR A 173 3.49 14.41 8.77
CA TYR A 173 2.21 14.86 9.29
C TYR A 173 1.92 16.34 9.09
N ASN A 174 2.56 17.00 8.12
CA ASN A 174 2.18 18.36 7.73
C ASN A 174 0.97 18.30 6.80
N LEU A 175 0.02 19.22 6.97
CA LEU A 175 -1.16 19.29 6.11
C LEU A 175 -0.74 19.50 4.66
N ASN A 176 -1.21 18.62 3.79
CA ASN A 176 -0.97 18.72 2.35
C ASN A 176 -2.24 19.17 1.63
N ASP A 177 -3.34 18.44 1.82
CA ASP A 177 -4.60 18.69 1.10
C ASP A 177 -5.81 18.13 1.88
N SER A 178 -7.01 18.61 1.57
CA SER A 178 -8.25 18.08 2.15
C SER A 178 -9.43 18.32 1.21
N ARG A 179 -9.97 17.24 0.64
CA ARG A 179 -11.11 17.27 -0.29
C ARG A 179 -11.80 15.90 -0.37
N PRO A 180 -12.96 15.79 -1.02
CA PRO A 180 -13.59 14.50 -1.28
C PRO A 180 -12.76 13.65 -2.23
N TYR A 181 -12.90 12.33 -2.10
CA TYR A 181 -12.36 11.38 -3.06
C TYR A 181 -13.07 11.50 -4.42
N SER A 182 -12.34 11.29 -5.52
CA SER A 182 -12.84 11.61 -6.86
C SER A 182 -13.87 10.64 -7.42
N PHE A 183 -13.97 9.43 -6.86
CA PHE A 183 -14.89 8.41 -7.34
C PHE A 183 -15.94 8.03 -6.30
N SER A 184 -17.15 7.77 -6.79
CA SER A 184 -18.27 7.21 -6.05
C SER A 184 -18.52 5.75 -6.45
N LEU A 185 -19.40 5.08 -5.70
CA LEU A 185 -19.84 3.73 -6.07
C LEU A 185 -20.79 3.73 -7.29
N ASP A 186 -21.20 4.91 -7.77
CA ASP A 186 -22.12 5.08 -8.90
C ASP A 186 -21.39 5.48 -10.19
N ASP A 187 -20.08 5.82 -10.13
CA ASP A 187 -19.32 6.37 -11.26
C ASP A 187 -18.87 5.32 -12.30
N GLY A 188 -19.28 4.07 -12.14
CA GLY A 188 -18.99 2.97 -13.09
C GLY A 188 -17.58 2.38 -13.01
N TYR A 189 -16.64 3.00 -12.28
CA TYR A 189 -15.28 2.49 -12.04
C TYR A 189 -15.24 1.44 -10.92
N LEU A 190 -16.00 0.34 -11.07
CA LEU A 190 -16.07 -0.71 -10.06
C LEU A 190 -15.32 -1.97 -10.50
N PHE A 191 -14.34 -2.39 -9.71
CA PHE A 191 -13.73 -3.70 -9.83
C PHE A 191 -14.64 -4.77 -9.20
N SER A 192 -14.89 -5.85 -9.94
CA SER A 192 -15.47 -7.09 -9.42
C SER A 192 -14.36 -8.07 -9.01
N ASP A 193 -14.72 -9.05 -8.17
CA ASP A 193 -13.85 -10.17 -7.83
C ASP A 193 -12.50 -9.80 -7.20
N VAL A 194 -12.43 -8.65 -6.51
CA VAL A 194 -11.23 -8.17 -5.84
C VAL A 194 -10.84 -9.12 -4.70
N LYS A 195 -9.65 -9.71 -4.81
CA LYS A 195 -9.02 -10.53 -3.77
C LYS A 195 -7.74 -9.86 -3.32
N THR A 196 -7.60 -9.68 -2.01
CA THR A 196 -6.41 -9.07 -1.39
C THR A 196 -5.85 -10.02 -0.34
N TYR A 197 -4.53 -10.21 -0.33
CA TYR A 197 -3.85 -11.03 0.67
C TYR A 197 -2.72 -10.21 1.31
N PRO A 198 -2.69 -10.08 2.65
CA PRO A 198 -1.55 -9.49 3.34
C PRO A 198 -0.36 -10.47 3.31
N GLY A 199 0.85 -9.97 3.02
CA GLY A 199 2.09 -10.75 3.18
C GLY A 199 2.60 -11.51 1.95
N ILE A 200 3.93 -11.48 1.81
CA ILE A 200 4.88 -12.13 0.89
C ILE A 200 4.32 -12.58 -0.47
N TRP A 201 4.61 -11.76 -1.47
CA TRP A 201 4.61 -12.16 -2.87
C TRP A 201 5.88 -12.97 -3.17
N GLU A 202 5.73 -14.25 -3.53
CA GLU A 202 6.73 -14.90 -4.38
C GLU A 202 6.44 -14.52 -5.84
N GLY A 203 7.29 -13.69 -6.43
CA GLY A 203 7.21 -13.27 -7.84
C GLY A 203 6.81 -11.81 -8.05
N ASN A 204 6.72 -11.41 -9.32
CA ASN A 204 6.33 -10.05 -9.70
C ASN A 204 4.83 -9.85 -9.45
N GLY A 205 4.47 -8.76 -8.77
CA GLY A 205 3.11 -8.19 -8.73
C GLY A 205 2.29 -8.44 -10.00
N ARG A 206 1.36 -9.39 -10.00
CA ARG A 206 0.44 -9.71 -11.10
C ARG A 206 -0.92 -9.11 -10.78
N LEU A 207 -1.14 -7.92 -11.31
CA LEU A 207 -2.48 -7.36 -11.44
C LEU A 207 -3.09 -7.86 -12.75
N ILE A 208 -4.21 -8.59 -12.69
CA ILE A 208 -4.97 -8.97 -13.88
C ILE A 208 -6.18 -8.05 -13.95
N ILE A 209 -6.15 -7.11 -14.90
CA ILE A 209 -7.30 -6.29 -15.23
C ILE A 209 -7.93 -6.88 -16.49
N THR A 210 -9.14 -7.39 -16.38
CA THR A 210 -9.94 -7.79 -17.53
C THR A 210 -10.98 -6.70 -17.78
N ILE A 211 -10.82 -5.95 -18.86
CA ILE A 211 -11.85 -5.00 -19.32
C ILE A 211 -12.85 -5.81 -20.13
N LEU A 212 -14.11 -5.84 -19.69
CA LEU A 212 -15.20 -6.46 -20.44
C LEU A 212 -15.85 -5.36 -21.30
N ASP A 213 -15.49 -5.30 -22.57
CA ASP A 213 -16.18 -4.43 -23.53
C ASP A 213 -17.66 -4.83 -23.61
N SER A 214 -18.53 -3.87 -23.28
CA SER A 214 -19.99 -3.96 -23.28
C SER A 214 -20.57 -5.37 -23.11
N ILE A 215 -20.97 -5.72 -21.89
CA ILE A 215 -22.03 -6.72 -21.73
C ILE A 215 -23.29 -6.05 -22.27
N ILE A 216 -23.53 -6.17 -23.57
CA ILE A 216 -24.86 -5.95 -24.13
C ILE A 216 -25.72 -7.00 -23.43
N TYR A 217 -26.39 -6.60 -22.35
CA TYR A 217 -27.48 -7.40 -21.80
C TYR A 217 -28.54 -7.42 -22.90
N PRO A 218 -28.77 -8.55 -23.58
CA PRO A 218 -29.91 -8.66 -24.45
C PRO A 218 -31.10 -8.74 -23.49
N SER A 219 -31.61 -7.59 -23.07
CA SER A 219 -32.89 -7.51 -22.39
C SER A 219 -33.93 -7.94 -23.42
N CYS A 220 -34.20 -9.24 -23.48
CA CYS A 220 -35.37 -9.91 -24.03
C CYS A 220 -36.12 -9.15 -25.15
N VAL A 221 -35.42 -8.70 -26.19
CA VAL A 221 -36.03 -8.28 -27.45
C VAL A 221 -35.22 -8.96 -28.53
N SER A 222 -35.77 -10.09 -28.93
CA SER A 222 -35.40 -10.90 -30.07
C SER A 222 -35.12 -10.01 -31.28
N ILE A 223 -33.84 -9.78 -31.61
CA ILE A 223 -33.45 -9.39 -32.95
C ILE A 223 -32.54 -10.49 -33.47
N ASN A 224 -33.20 -11.48 -34.08
CA ASN A 224 -32.61 -12.34 -35.09
C ASN A 224 -31.82 -11.48 -36.08
N CYS A 225 -30.51 -11.36 -35.89
CA CYS A 225 -29.59 -10.88 -36.92
C CYS A 225 -28.28 -11.66 -36.75
N SER A 226 -28.32 -12.86 -37.30
CA SER A 226 -27.20 -13.49 -38.00
C SER A 226 -25.88 -13.59 -37.21
N HIS A 227 -25.73 -14.74 -36.55
CA HIS A 227 -24.46 -15.44 -36.48
C HIS A 227 -23.83 -15.49 -37.89
N PHE A 228 -22.98 -14.52 -38.24
CA PHE A 228 -22.12 -14.59 -39.42
C PHE A 228 -20.67 -14.74 -38.95
N SER A 229 -20.31 -16.00 -38.73
CA SER A 229 -19.00 -16.61 -38.89
C SER A 229 -17.76 -15.70 -39.08
N TYR A 230 -17.23 -15.17 -37.98
CA TYR A 230 -15.80 -14.80 -37.94
C TYR A 230 -14.86 -16.01 -38.04
N PHE A 231 -15.38 -17.23 -37.83
CA PHE A 231 -14.60 -18.46 -37.95
C PHE A 231 -14.21 -18.81 -39.40
N LEU A 232 -14.94 -18.31 -40.41
CA LEU A 232 -14.62 -18.53 -41.82
C LEU A 232 -13.52 -17.61 -42.36
N LEU A 233 -13.29 -16.46 -41.72
CA LEU A 233 -12.25 -15.51 -42.12
C LEU A 233 -10.84 -15.94 -41.69
N PHE A 234 -10.73 -16.86 -40.72
CA PHE A 234 -9.44 -17.41 -40.27
C PHE A 234 -8.92 -18.55 -41.16
N ILE A 235 -9.79 -19.25 -41.91
CA ILE A 235 -9.37 -20.35 -42.79
C ILE A 235 -8.83 -19.82 -44.13
N LEU A 236 -9.33 -18.68 -44.61
CA LEU A 236 -8.89 -18.07 -45.87
C LEU A 236 -7.48 -17.46 -45.85
N PHE A 237 -6.87 -17.26 -44.66
CA PHE A 237 -5.51 -16.73 -44.54
C PHE A 237 -4.41 -17.81 -44.44
N PHE A 238 -4.77 -19.09 -44.33
CA PHE A 238 -3.79 -20.19 -44.24
C PHE A 238 -3.72 -21.09 -45.49
N GLU A 239 -4.51 -20.82 -46.53
CA GLU A 239 -4.55 -21.63 -47.77
C GLU A 239 -3.93 -20.94 -48.99
N THR A 240 -3.03 -19.95 -48.78
CA THR A 240 -2.26 -19.33 -49.88
C THR A 240 -0.75 -19.45 -49.78
N HIS A 241 -0.21 -20.21 -48.81
CA HIS A 241 1.21 -20.58 -48.80
C HIS A 241 1.44 -22.00 -48.26
N SER A 242 1.24 -23.00 -49.12
CA SER A 242 2.03 -24.25 -49.22
C SER A 242 1.59 -25.03 -50.46
#